data_AF-A0A1J1HGY3-F1
#
_entry.id   AF-A0A1J1HGY3-F1
#
_cell.length_a   1.000
_cell.length_b   1.000
_cell.length_c   1.000
_cell.angle_alpha   90.00
_cell.angle_beta   90.00
_cell.angle_gamma   90.00
#
_symmetry.space_group_name_H-M   'P 1'
#
loop_
_entity.id
_entity.type
_entity.pdbx_description
1 polymer ?
#
loop_
_entity_poly.entity_id
_entity_poly.type
_entity_poly.pdbx_seq_one_letter_code
_entity_poly.pdbx_strand_id
1 'polypeptide(L)'
;MASSSAAKRSLEEGENSTSKYAKSGSSESFHGTCYHIKLMMLLIVRAYNEKREFEIACEWKQAGKLDDIVYKYFKLPNEKFILFLQAKHKKGNKEIEFKNLENGEYDLIKYFKSYKNIIQCSEFRNCEIQELVISTNLTLRNDLIRLCEDANDINDLRNDIKIHKLRNVDDYPNIENLVKIKTKLLEYDELRDIANELASKVGKKEKIAKNNELLHTFSKPLKKYVLDISGNVGKFRDDFITSENEVLMKLRDYFIEKAKLNDLNEIRFIIMNDFEKEEKCSCSNHEEEFPIPSSDETFLTKRTPLVEDFLKKFRFYLTPNEDKFENILKNELEKIDIFRNNKIKNIENVYCRFHKNILEWFKSVDNEGKAEKKNLKQIADFFEKLSAEC
;
A
#
# COMPACT_ATOMS: atom_id res chain seq x y z
N MET A 1 9.22 70.09 51.14
CA MET A 1 8.95 69.67 49.74
C MET A 1 8.22 68.34 49.77
N ALA A 2 7.30 68.17 48.84
CA ALA A 2 6.09 67.38 48.96
C ALA A 2 6.26 65.84 48.93
N SER A 3 5.15 65.21 49.29
CA SER A 3 4.78 63.82 49.53
C SER A 3 4.89 62.83 48.36
N SER A 4 5.33 61.60 48.70
CA SER A 4 4.68 60.28 48.52
C SER A 4 4.06 59.81 47.18
N SER A 5 4.35 58.52 46.90
CA SER A 5 3.52 57.43 46.31
C SER A 5 3.57 57.13 44.80
N ALA A 6 4.19 55.98 44.52
CA ALA A 6 3.62 54.77 43.92
C ALA A 6 2.82 54.79 42.58
N ALA A 7 3.24 53.85 41.72
CA ALA A 7 2.41 52.87 40.99
C ALA A 7 2.07 53.08 39.48
N LYS A 8 2.56 52.10 38.71
CA LYS A 8 1.85 51.23 37.73
C LYS A 8 1.35 51.76 36.36
N ARG A 9 1.67 50.91 35.35
CA ARG A 9 1.09 50.69 33.99
C ARG A 9 1.52 51.74 32.95
N SER A 10 1.90 51.40 31.72
CA SER A 10 1.37 50.46 30.71
C SER A 10 2.51 50.00 29.77
N LEU A 11 2.65 48.73 29.34
CA LEU A 11 2.03 48.04 28.18
C LEU A 11 2.26 48.69 26.80
N GLU A 12 2.64 47.81 25.84
CA GLU A 12 2.83 47.98 24.37
C GLU A 12 4.16 48.64 23.95
N GLU A 13 4.98 48.16 23.01
CA GLU A 13 4.99 47.10 21.98
C GLU A 13 6.44 47.04 21.45
N GLY A 14 6.89 45.92 20.87
CA GLY A 14 8.13 45.91 20.06
C GLY A 14 8.95 44.64 20.12
N GLU A 15 8.71 43.78 19.14
CA GLU A 15 9.29 42.47 18.86
C GLU A 15 10.82 42.44 18.59
N ASN A 16 11.40 41.25 18.83
CA ASN A 16 12.48 40.54 18.11
C ASN A 16 13.48 39.95 19.11
N SER A 17 13.79 38.66 19.15
CA SER A 17 13.72 37.61 18.13
C SER A 17 14.04 36.28 18.83
N THR A 18 13.32 35.20 18.51
CA THR A 18 13.78 33.79 18.54
C THR A 18 12.59 32.84 18.34
N SER A 19 12.22 32.57 17.10
CA SER A 19 11.90 31.20 16.68
C SER A 19 11.90 31.14 15.15
N LYS A 20 12.92 30.51 14.58
CA LYS A 20 13.01 30.29 13.14
C LYS A 20 13.63 28.93 12.82
N TYR A 21 13.04 27.87 13.38
CA TYR A 21 13.18 26.51 12.84
C TYR A 21 11.86 25.77 13.06
N ALA A 22 10.99 25.83 12.05
CA ALA A 22 9.81 24.98 11.97
C ALA A 22 10.26 23.52 11.84
N LYS A 23 10.04 22.72 12.89
CA LYS A 23 10.08 21.25 12.84
C LYS A 23 8.83 20.75 12.10
N SER A 24 8.83 20.78 10.79
CA SER A 24 7.74 20.23 9.98
C SER A 24 8.31 19.27 8.94
N GLY A 25 8.19 17.96 9.19
CA GLY A 25 8.46 16.91 8.21
C GLY A 25 9.10 15.64 8.78
N SER A 26 10.05 15.76 9.73
CA SER A 26 10.88 14.61 10.14
C SER A 26 10.28 13.71 11.22
N SER A 27 9.48 14.24 12.14
CA SER A 27 9.01 13.44 13.28
C SER A 27 7.91 12.43 12.92
N GLU A 28 6.93 12.80 12.10
CA GLU A 28 5.85 11.87 11.70
C GLU A 28 6.37 10.74 10.82
N SER A 29 7.28 11.03 9.89
CA SER A 29 7.96 10.01 9.09
C SER A 29 8.74 9.04 9.98
N PHE A 30 9.44 9.54 11.00
CA PHE A 30 10.22 8.71 11.92
C PHE A 30 9.35 7.70 12.68
N HIS A 31 8.21 8.15 13.21
CA HIS A 31 7.25 7.27 13.89
C HIS A 31 6.67 6.21 12.96
N GLY A 32 6.32 6.59 11.73
CA GLY A 32 5.90 5.63 10.70
C GLY A 32 6.94 4.55 10.44
N THR A 33 8.20 4.94 10.24
CA THR A 33 9.32 4.00 10.04
C THR A 33 9.55 3.10 11.26
N CYS A 34 9.54 3.65 12.48
CA CYS A 34 9.68 2.86 13.71
C CYS A 34 8.56 1.82 13.85
N TYR A 35 7.32 2.21 13.56
CA TYR A 35 6.18 1.30 13.59
C TYR A 35 6.29 0.19 12.54
N HIS A 36 6.72 0.51 11.32
CA HIS A 36 7.01 -0.48 10.27
C HIS A 36 8.08 -1.48 10.74
N ILE A 37 9.23 -1.01 11.21
CA ILE A 37 10.33 -1.85 11.71
C ILE A 37 9.86 -2.79 12.81
N LYS A 38 9.09 -2.26 13.76
CA LYS A 38 8.55 -3.05 14.87
C LYS A 38 7.61 -4.16 14.38
N LEU A 39 6.73 -3.89 13.41
CA LEU A 39 5.90 -4.93 12.77
C LEU A 39 6.75 -6.04 12.13
N MET A 40 7.79 -5.64 11.41
CA MET A 40 8.70 -6.60 10.75
C MET A 40 9.43 -7.47 11.78
N MET A 41 9.94 -6.86 12.85
CA MET A 41 10.54 -7.57 13.98
C MET A 41 9.58 -8.60 14.59
N LEU A 42 8.30 -8.24 14.75
CA LEU A 42 7.31 -9.13 15.36
C LEU A 42 7.07 -10.37 14.50
N LEU A 43 6.90 -10.19 13.19
CA LEU A 43 6.72 -11.30 12.25
C LEU A 43 7.94 -12.24 12.28
N ILE A 44 9.15 -11.69 12.29
CA ILE A 44 10.40 -12.46 12.34
C ILE A 44 10.52 -13.27 13.63
N VAL A 45 10.30 -12.63 14.79
CA VAL A 45 10.45 -13.28 16.10
C VAL A 45 9.44 -14.43 16.24
N ARG A 46 8.20 -14.23 15.79
CA ARG A 46 7.17 -15.26 15.87
C ARG A 46 7.46 -16.42 14.92
N ALA A 47 7.82 -16.13 13.68
CA ALA A 47 8.23 -17.16 12.72
C ALA A 47 9.40 -18.01 13.27
N TYR A 48 10.37 -17.36 13.91
CA TYR A 48 11.50 -18.04 14.55
C TYR A 48 11.07 -18.91 15.74
N ASN A 49 10.27 -18.37 16.66
CA ASN A 49 9.76 -19.11 17.83
C ASN A 49 8.94 -20.35 17.43
N GLU A 50 8.20 -20.25 16.33
CA GLU A 50 7.39 -21.34 15.78
C GLU A 50 8.20 -22.31 14.90
N LYS A 51 9.50 -22.03 14.69
CA LYS A 51 10.39 -22.80 13.79
C LYS A 51 9.80 -22.92 12.38
N ARG A 52 9.11 -21.88 11.94
CA ARG A 52 8.44 -21.81 10.65
C ARG A 52 9.41 -21.33 9.59
N GLU A 53 9.43 -21.97 8.43
CA GLU A 53 10.14 -21.42 7.28
C GLU A 53 9.40 -20.19 6.73
N PHE A 54 10.16 -19.14 6.40
CA PHE A 54 9.62 -17.91 5.86
C PHE A 54 10.62 -17.18 4.95
N GLU A 55 10.08 -16.31 4.10
CA GLU A 55 10.79 -15.22 3.44
C GLU A 55 10.06 -13.92 3.78
N ILE A 56 10.81 -12.90 4.18
CA ILE A 56 10.25 -11.57 4.44
C ILE A 56 11.01 -10.53 3.62
N ALA A 57 10.28 -9.55 3.11
CA ALA A 57 10.82 -8.42 2.38
C ALA A 57 9.99 -7.17 2.67
N CYS A 58 10.61 -6.01 2.54
CA CYS A 58 9.98 -4.70 2.69
C CYS A 58 10.07 -3.87 1.41
N GLU A 59 9.20 -2.87 1.28
CA GLU A 59 9.12 -1.94 0.14
C GLU A 59 9.11 -2.66 -1.23
N TRP A 60 8.37 -3.77 -1.31
CA TRP A 60 8.32 -4.62 -2.49
C TRP A 60 7.37 -4.02 -3.54
N LYS A 61 7.91 -3.17 -4.42
CA LYS A 61 7.16 -2.39 -5.43
C LYS A 61 6.09 -3.16 -6.21
N GLN A 62 6.34 -4.42 -6.56
CA GLN A 62 5.39 -5.29 -7.27
C GLN A 62 4.08 -5.52 -6.48
N ALA A 63 4.06 -5.28 -5.17
CA ALA A 63 2.88 -5.34 -4.32
C ALA A 63 2.07 -4.04 -4.27
N GLY A 64 2.51 -2.97 -4.96
CA GLY A 64 1.75 -1.75 -5.13
C GLY A 64 1.50 -0.98 -3.83
N LYS A 65 0.27 -0.97 -3.33
CA LYS A 65 -0.15 -0.33 -2.06
C LYS A 65 -0.09 -1.27 -0.87
N LEU A 66 0.51 -2.43 -1.03
CA LEU A 66 0.73 -3.41 0.04
C LEU A 66 2.20 -3.83 0.04
N ASP A 67 3.07 -2.87 -0.27
CA ASP A 67 4.50 -3.04 -0.48
C ASP A 67 5.32 -2.91 0.80
N ASP A 68 4.80 -2.27 1.85
CA ASP A 68 5.54 -2.08 3.12
C ASP A 68 6.15 -3.42 3.60
N ILE A 69 5.36 -4.47 3.81
CA ILE A 69 5.86 -5.80 4.18
C ILE A 69 5.20 -6.91 3.35
N VAL A 70 6.02 -7.75 2.72
CA VAL A 70 5.61 -8.99 2.07
C VAL A 70 6.19 -10.16 2.83
N TYR A 71 5.31 -10.96 3.45
CA TYR A 71 5.67 -12.10 4.29
C TYR A 71 5.19 -13.40 3.66
N LYS A 72 6.13 -14.20 3.16
CA LYS A 72 5.87 -15.54 2.63
C LYS A 72 6.23 -16.56 3.70
N TYR A 73 5.39 -17.56 3.88
CA TYR A 73 5.68 -18.61 4.85
C TYR A 73 5.15 -19.97 4.39
N PHE A 74 5.69 -21.03 4.99
CA PHE A 74 5.44 -22.40 4.58
C PHE A 74 4.74 -23.14 5.71
N LYS A 75 3.56 -23.70 5.43
CA LYS A 75 2.86 -24.59 6.38
C LYS A 75 3.31 -26.03 6.23
N LEU A 76 3.54 -26.43 4.98
CA LEU A 76 4.12 -27.69 4.53
C LEU A 76 5.11 -27.39 3.39
N PRO A 77 6.03 -28.29 3.03
CA PRO A 77 7.06 -28.03 2.01
C PRO A 77 6.53 -27.49 0.67
N ASN A 78 5.29 -27.83 0.32
CA ASN A 78 4.64 -27.41 -0.93
C ASN A 78 3.50 -26.37 -0.73
N GLU A 79 3.18 -26.00 0.51
CA GLU A 79 2.12 -25.03 0.81
C GLU A 79 2.74 -23.69 1.18
N LYS A 80 2.87 -22.82 0.18
CA LYS A 80 3.42 -21.46 0.32
C LYS A 80 2.28 -20.47 0.44
N PHE A 81 2.22 -19.78 1.57
CA PHE A 81 1.28 -18.71 1.82
C PHE A 81 1.99 -17.38 1.74
N ILE A 82 1.25 -16.34 1.35
CA ILE A 82 1.74 -14.97 1.35
C ILE A 82 0.74 -14.03 2.02
N LEU A 83 1.28 -13.18 2.87
CA LEU A 83 0.60 -12.08 3.52
C LEU A 83 1.25 -10.78 3.06
N PHE A 84 0.41 -9.87 2.59
CA PHE A 84 0.83 -8.52 2.23
C PHE A 84 0.33 -7.57 3.32
N LEU A 85 1.20 -6.69 3.79
CA LEU A 85 0.88 -5.78 4.88
C LEU A 85 1.28 -4.36 4.51
N GLN A 86 0.36 -3.44 4.69
CA GLN A 86 0.59 -2.00 4.70
C GLN A 86 0.52 -1.50 6.14
N ALA A 87 1.61 -0.90 6.63
CA ALA A 87 1.71 -0.23 7.91
C ALA A 87 1.15 1.21 7.81
N LYS A 88 0.21 1.55 8.68
CA LYS A 88 -0.40 2.88 8.80
C LYS A 88 -0.38 3.33 10.25
N HIS A 89 0.62 4.14 10.59
CA HIS A 89 0.71 4.77 11.91
C HIS A 89 0.23 6.23 11.88
N LYS A 90 -0.56 6.64 12.87
CA LYS A 90 -0.92 8.04 13.10
C LYS A 90 -0.82 8.41 14.57
N LYS A 91 -0.36 9.63 14.84
CA LYS A 91 -0.36 10.20 16.18
C LYS A 91 -1.78 10.51 16.66
N GLY A 92 -2.03 10.20 17.93
CA GLY A 92 -3.28 10.50 18.63
C GLY A 92 -4.36 9.40 18.49
N ASN A 93 -5.45 9.59 19.23
CA ASN A 93 -6.58 8.66 19.26
C ASN A 93 -7.56 9.02 18.14
N LYS A 94 -7.24 8.63 16.91
CA LYS A 94 -8.14 8.77 15.76
C LYS A 94 -8.83 7.43 15.47
N GLU A 95 -9.97 7.52 14.81
CA GLU A 95 -10.71 6.34 14.35
C GLU A 95 -10.76 6.32 12.83
N ILE A 96 -10.88 5.12 12.26
CA ILE A 96 -11.16 4.91 10.84
C ILE A 96 -12.69 4.85 10.67
N GLU A 97 -13.21 5.75 9.83
CA GLU A 97 -14.62 5.83 9.46
C GLU A 97 -14.87 5.18 8.09
N PHE A 98 -16.12 4.84 7.79
CA PHE A 98 -16.50 4.29 6.48
C PHE A 98 -16.01 5.15 5.29
N LYS A 99 -16.13 6.49 5.38
CA LYS A 99 -15.69 7.41 4.32
C LYS A 99 -14.20 7.28 3.98
N ASN A 100 -13.39 6.80 4.92
CA ASN A 100 -11.96 6.58 4.70
C ASN A 100 -11.69 5.38 3.78
N LEU A 101 -12.64 4.42 3.70
CA LEU A 101 -12.61 3.30 2.75
C LEU A 101 -12.99 3.72 1.35
N GLU A 102 -13.76 4.79 1.23
CA GLU A 102 -14.17 5.32 -0.06
C GLU A 102 -13.08 6.19 -0.66
N ASN A 103 -12.43 7.03 0.15
CA ASN A 103 -11.42 7.97 -0.29
C ASN A 103 -10.34 8.16 0.80
N GLY A 104 -9.11 8.44 0.37
CA GLY A 104 -8.00 8.77 1.27
C GLY A 104 -6.96 7.65 1.38
N GLU A 105 -6.44 7.45 2.59
CA GLU A 105 -5.34 6.51 2.87
C GLU A 105 -5.79 5.05 3.00
N TYR A 106 -7.07 4.83 3.31
CA TYR A 106 -7.68 3.50 3.45
C TYR A 106 -8.59 3.13 2.27
N ASP A 107 -8.49 3.88 1.17
CA ASP A 107 -9.31 3.73 -0.04
C ASP A 107 -9.17 2.33 -0.64
N LEU A 108 -10.25 1.54 -0.56
CA LEU A 108 -10.28 0.14 -0.98
C LEU A 108 -10.03 -0.02 -2.48
N ILE A 109 -10.37 0.96 -3.32
CA ILE A 109 -10.06 0.87 -4.76
C ILE A 109 -8.55 0.79 -4.96
N LYS A 110 -7.75 1.54 -4.19
CA LYS A 110 -6.29 1.53 -4.34
C LYS A 110 -5.70 0.17 -4.01
N TYR A 111 -6.17 -0.44 -2.92
CA TYR A 111 -5.73 -1.79 -2.52
C TYR A 111 -6.24 -2.86 -3.49
N PHE A 112 -7.45 -2.71 -4.03
CA PHE A 112 -7.99 -3.62 -5.05
C PHE A 112 -7.18 -3.57 -6.36
N LYS A 113 -6.76 -2.37 -6.80
CA LYS A 113 -5.84 -2.20 -7.93
C LYS A 113 -4.53 -2.96 -7.69
N SER A 114 -3.92 -2.80 -6.53
CA SER A 114 -2.70 -3.53 -6.18
C SER A 114 -2.93 -5.04 -6.14
N TYR A 115 -4.07 -5.49 -5.63
CA TYR A 115 -4.43 -6.91 -5.61
C TYR A 115 -4.50 -7.52 -7.02
N LYS A 116 -5.13 -6.83 -7.98
CA LYS A 116 -5.16 -7.26 -9.39
C LYS A 116 -3.75 -7.48 -9.95
N ASN A 117 -2.84 -6.57 -9.65
CA ASN A 117 -1.46 -6.65 -10.14
C ASN A 117 -0.70 -7.78 -9.45
N ILE A 118 -0.90 -7.95 -8.14
CA ILE A 118 -0.29 -9.02 -7.35
C ILE A 118 -0.65 -10.40 -7.91
N ILE A 119 -1.94 -10.66 -8.20
CA ILE A 119 -2.37 -12.00 -8.67
C ILE A 119 -1.85 -12.35 -10.07
N GLN A 120 -1.47 -11.36 -10.86
CA GLN A 120 -0.89 -11.54 -12.19
C GLN A 120 0.64 -11.63 -12.16
N CYS A 121 1.25 -11.16 -11.08
CA CYS A 121 2.70 -11.11 -10.92
C CYS A 121 3.32 -12.50 -10.81
N SER A 122 4.29 -12.78 -11.69
CA SER A 122 5.01 -14.06 -11.73
C SER A 122 5.77 -14.37 -10.43
N GLU A 123 6.19 -13.35 -9.68
CA GLU A 123 6.88 -13.49 -8.38
C GLU A 123 6.00 -14.09 -7.26
N PHE A 124 4.67 -14.03 -7.43
CA PHE A 124 3.68 -14.50 -6.44
C PHE A 124 2.85 -15.69 -6.94
N ARG A 125 2.98 -16.09 -8.22
CA ARG A 125 2.14 -17.11 -8.88
C ARG A 125 2.13 -18.49 -8.20
N ASN A 126 3.19 -18.83 -7.46
CA ASN A 126 3.32 -20.12 -6.75
C ASN A 126 3.03 -20.00 -5.25
N CYS A 127 2.33 -18.95 -4.83
CA CYS A 127 1.93 -18.73 -3.44
C CYS A 127 0.40 -18.54 -3.36
N GLU A 128 -0.22 -19.10 -2.33
CA GLU A 128 -1.59 -18.77 -1.98
C GLU A 128 -1.60 -17.42 -1.24
N ILE A 129 -2.25 -16.43 -1.83
CA ILE A 129 -2.46 -15.14 -1.18
C ILE A 129 -3.51 -15.33 -0.10
N GLN A 130 -3.06 -15.29 1.14
CA GLN A 130 -3.93 -15.56 2.27
C GLN A 130 -4.60 -14.29 2.75
N GLU A 131 -3.83 -13.22 2.92
CA GLU A 131 -4.33 -11.97 3.49
C GLU A 131 -3.70 -10.71 2.86
N LEU A 132 -4.52 -9.67 2.81
CA LEU A 132 -4.17 -8.31 2.44
C LEU A 132 -4.48 -7.42 3.64
N VAL A 133 -3.43 -7.00 4.35
CA VAL A 133 -3.55 -6.43 5.69
C VAL A 133 -3.26 -4.94 5.66
N ILE A 134 -4.15 -4.16 6.27
CA ILE A 134 -3.80 -2.82 6.77
C ILE A 134 -3.55 -2.93 8.27
N SER A 135 -2.29 -2.80 8.67
CA SER A 135 -1.88 -2.75 10.07
C SER A 135 -1.86 -1.31 10.55
N THR A 136 -2.62 -1.00 11.59
CA THR A 136 -2.74 0.37 12.10
C THR A 136 -2.85 0.43 13.61
N ASN A 137 -2.43 1.55 14.20
CA ASN A 137 -2.63 1.85 15.61
C ASN A 137 -3.98 2.53 15.91
N LEU A 138 -4.79 2.80 14.88
CA LEU A 138 -6.08 3.43 15.02
C LEU A 138 -7.16 2.41 15.40
N THR A 139 -8.24 2.88 16.03
CA THR A 139 -9.45 2.07 16.23
C THR A 139 -10.38 2.19 15.02
N LEU A 140 -11.34 1.29 14.91
CA LEU A 140 -12.43 1.40 13.93
C LEU A 140 -13.62 2.09 14.58
N ARG A 141 -14.25 3.03 13.88
CA ARG A 141 -15.51 3.62 14.35
C ARG A 141 -16.64 2.59 14.28
N ASN A 142 -17.66 2.75 15.12
CA ASN A 142 -18.80 1.83 15.22
C ASN A 142 -19.51 1.51 13.91
N ASP A 143 -19.62 2.48 12.99
CA ASP A 143 -20.21 2.25 11.66
C ASP A 143 -19.40 1.24 10.84
N LEU A 144 -18.08 1.29 10.95
CA LEU A 144 -17.17 0.36 10.29
C LEU A 144 -17.08 -0.99 11.02
N ILE A 145 -17.07 -1.00 12.36
CA ILE A 145 -17.13 -2.25 13.14
C ILE A 145 -18.37 -3.07 12.75
N ARG A 146 -19.51 -2.42 12.49
CA ARG A 146 -20.74 -3.10 12.03
C ARG A 146 -20.59 -3.76 10.66
N LEU A 147 -19.61 -3.38 9.86
CA LEU A 147 -19.31 -4.00 8.56
C LEU A 147 -18.31 -5.15 8.70
N CYS A 148 -17.67 -5.26 9.86
CA CYS A 148 -16.64 -6.25 10.12
C CYS A 148 -17.15 -7.41 10.96
N GLU A 149 -16.57 -8.58 10.75
CA GLU A 149 -16.54 -9.68 11.71
C GLU A 149 -15.19 -9.71 12.42
N ASP A 150 -15.19 -10.17 13.67
CA ASP A 150 -13.95 -10.48 14.35
C ASP A 150 -13.37 -11.73 13.67
N ALA A 151 -12.17 -11.61 13.11
CA ALA A 151 -11.49 -12.73 12.51
C ALA A 151 -10.63 -13.41 13.58
N ASN A 152 -11.09 -14.56 14.06
CA ASN A 152 -10.33 -15.38 15.01
C ASN A 152 -9.24 -16.24 14.33
N ASP A 153 -9.12 -16.20 13.01
CA ASP A 153 -8.10 -16.89 12.21
C ASP A 153 -7.03 -15.89 11.78
N ILE A 154 -5.78 -15.94 12.26
CA ILE A 154 -4.72 -16.91 11.97
C ILE A 154 -3.66 -16.88 13.10
N ASN A 155 -2.94 -18.00 13.29
CA ASN A 155 -2.09 -18.38 14.42
C ASN A 155 -0.91 -17.45 14.82
N ASP A 156 -0.61 -16.37 14.10
CA ASP A 156 0.70 -15.69 14.26
C ASP A 156 0.58 -14.31 14.91
N LEU A 157 -0.61 -13.68 14.90
CA LEU A 157 -0.79 -12.30 15.37
C LEU A 157 -1.59 -12.17 16.69
N ARG A 158 -2.02 -13.31 17.26
CA ARG A 158 -3.29 -13.50 17.99
C ARG A 158 -3.50 -12.82 19.34
N ASN A 159 -2.50 -12.61 20.19
CA ASN A 159 -2.83 -12.26 21.59
C ASN A 159 -2.97 -10.75 21.85
N ASP A 160 -2.30 -9.92 21.06
CA ASP A 160 -2.19 -8.48 21.33
C ASP A 160 -2.72 -7.60 20.19
N ILE A 161 -3.22 -8.21 19.11
CA ILE A 161 -3.68 -7.51 17.90
C ILE A 161 -5.11 -7.92 17.62
N LYS A 162 -6.00 -6.92 17.51
CA LYS A 162 -7.40 -7.16 17.15
C LYS A 162 -7.53 -7.21 15.64
N ILE A 163 -8.05 -8.32 15.12
CA ILE A 163 -8.20 -8.52 13.67
C ILE A 163 -9.66 -8.37 13.28
N HIS A 164 -9.91 -7.47 12.33
CA HIS A 164 -11.23 -7.25 11.75
C HIS A 164 -11.21 -7.58 10.25
N LYS A 165 -12.19 -8.39 9.82
CA LYS A 165 -12.41 -8.76 8.43
C LYS A 165 -13.73 -8.16 7.96
N LEU A 166 -13.79 -7.63 6.73
CA LEU A 166 -15.06 -7.19 6.15
C LEU A 166 -15.99 -8.41 5.97
N ARG A 167 -17.25 -8.27 6.41
CA ARG A 167 -18.26 -9.31 6.21
C ARG A 167 -18.52 -9.51 4.72
N ASN A 168 -18.87 -10.74 4.37
CA ASN A 168 -19.34 -11.03 3.04
C ASN A 168 -20.68 -10.31 2.81
N VAL A 169 -20.76 -9.56 1.70
CA VAL A 169 -21.96 -8.81 1.34
C VAL A 169 -23.13 -9.75 1.07
N ASP A 170 -22.86 -10.95 0.55
CA ASP A 170 -23.92 -11.90 0.18
C ASP A 170 -24.60 -12.52 1.43
N ASP A 171 -23.87 -12.61 2.54
CA ASP A 171 -24.41 -13.04 3.83
C ASP A 171 -25.17 -11.89 4.55
N TYR A 172 -24.89 -10.63 4.18
CA TYR A 172 -25.46 -9.43 4.80
C TYR A 172 -25.93 -8.38 3.78
N PRO A 173 -26.85 -8.73 2.86
CA PRO A 173 -27.23 -7.85 1.74
C PRO A 173 -27.96 -6.58 2.19
N ASN A 174 -28.48 -6.56 3.42
CA ASN A 174 -29.20 -5.41 3.99
C ASN A 174 -28.28 -4.34 4.58
N ILE A 175 -26.96 -4.54 4.59
CA ILE A 175 -26.00 -3.55 5.08
C ILE A 175 -25.60 -2.63 3.91
N GLU A 176 -26.30 -1.50 3.79
CA GLU A 176 -26.13 -0.52 2.71
C GLU A 176 -24.66 -0.16 2.41
N ASN A 177 -23.86 0.07 3.46
CA ASN A 177 -22.45 0.42 3.31
C ASN A 177 -21.59 -0.73 2.73
N LEU A 178 -21.91 -1.99 3.03
CA LEU A 178 -21.22 -3.15 2.44
C LEU A 178 -21.58 -3.29 0.96
N VAL A 179 -22.87 -3.13 0.63
CA VAL A 179 -23.34 -3.10 -0.76
C VAL A 179 -22.63 -1.98 -1.52
N LYS A 180 -22.55 -0.78 -0.95
CA LYS A 180 -21.85 0.36 -1.55
C LYS A 180 -20.37 0.06 -1.83
N ILE A 181 -19.67 -0.62 -0.92
CA ILE A 181 -18.27 -1.06 -1.15
C ILE A 181 -18.21 -2.04 -2.33
N LYS A 182 -19.03 -3.11 -2.33
CA LYS A 182 -19.03 -4.13 -3.41
C LYS A 182 -19.37 -3.49 -4.76
N THR A 183 -20.41 -2.67 -4.83
CA THR A 183 -20.79 -1.91 -6.03
C THR A 183 -19.64 -1.05 -6.53
N LYS A 184 -19.01 -0.25 -5.66
CA LYS A 184 -17.88 0.61 -6.05
C LYS A 184 -16.68 -0.20 -6.61
N LEU A 185 -16.40 -1.37 -6.05
CA LEU A 185 -15.34 -2.26 -6.54
C LEU A 185 -15.70 -2.95 -7.87
N LEU A 186 -16.98 -3.28 -8.08
CA LEU A 186 -17.50 -3.83 -9.33
C LEU A 186 -17.53 -2.77 -10.45
N GLU A 187 -17.87 -1.54 -10.12
CA GLU A 187 -17.94 -0.41 -11.05
C GLU A 187 -16.60 0.23 -11.37
N TYR A 188 -15.56 -0.03 -10.55
CA TYR A 188 -14.21 0.47 -10.82
C TYR A 188 -13.83 0.15 -12.28
N ASP A 189 -13.20 1.02 -13.05
CA ASP A 189 -12.77 0.65 -14.40
C ASP A 189 -11.39 1.23 -14.66
N GLU A 190 -10.46 0.35 -15.01
CA GLU A 190 -9.08 0.72 -15.30
C GLU A 190 -9.00 1.58 -16.55
N LEU A 191 -9.88 1.36 -17.53
CA LEU A 191 -10.00 2.24 -18.70
C LEU A 191 -10.39 3.66 -18.29
N ARG A 192 -11.22 3.82 -17.26
CA ARG A 192 -11.60 5.14 -16.74
C ARG A 192 -10.42 5.84 -16.08
N ASP A 193 -9.55 5.12 -15.37
CA ASP A 193 -8.32 5.70 -14.83
C ASP A 193 -7.37 6.14 -15.96
N ILE A 194 -7.17 5.29 -16.97
CA ILE A 194 -6.31 5.59 -18.12
C ILE A 194 -6.84 6.82 -18.86
N ALA A 195 -8.14 6.85 -19.16
CA ALA A 195 -8.81 8.00 -19.75
C ALA A 195 -8.65 9.27 -18.91
N ASN A 196 -8.84 9.16 -17.59
CA ASN A 196 -8.70 10.29 -16.69
C ASN A 196 -7.28 10.85 -16.70
N GLU A 197 -6.29 9.97 -16.69
CA GLU A 197 -4.90 10.35 -16.69
C GLU A 197 -4.50 10.98 -18.03
N LEU A 198 -4.87 10.37 -19.16
CA LEU A 198 -4.70 10.95 -20.50
C LEU A 198 -5.34 12.34 -20.60
N ALA A 199 -6.60 12.48 -20.18
CA ALA A 199 -7.32 13.75 -20.20
C ALA A 199 -6.66 14.81 -19.31
N SER A 200 -6.06 14.42 -18.18
CA SER A 200 -5.36 15.35 -17.30
C SER A 200 -4.08 15.95 -17.93
N LYS A 201 -3.46 15.22 -18.87
CA LYS A 201 -2.28 15.65 -19.62
C LYS A 201 -2.65 16.50 -20.82
N VAL A 202 -3.82 16.24 -21.40
CA VAL A 202 -4.42 17.08 -22.43
C VAL A 202 -4.78 18.44 -21.83
N GLY A 203 -4.18 19.50 -22.37
CA GLY A 203 -4.38 20.89 -21.93
C GLY A 203 -3.27 21.47 -21.05
N LYS A 204 -2.51 20.65 -20.31
CA LYS A 204 -1.42 21.15 -19.44
C LYS A 204 -0.05 21.22 -20.12
N LYS A 205 0.11 20.65 -21.32
CA LYS A 205 1.41 20.47 -21.99
C LYS A 205 2.47 19.81 -21.09
N GLU A 206 2.03 19.03 -20.10
CA GLU A 206 2.92 18.30 -19.21
C GLU A 206 3.42 17.04 -19.91
N LYS A 207 4.72 16.76 -19.76
CA LYS A 207 5.30 15.47 -20.12
C LYS A 207 4.49 14.35 -19.47
N ILE A 208 4.22 13.29 -20.22
CA ILE A 208 3.93 12.00 -19.58
C ILE A 208 5.24 11.56 -18.96
N ALA A 209 5.42 11.97 -17.72
CA ALA A 209 6.63 11.71 -16.98
C ALA A 209 6.78 10.20 -16.77
N LYS A 210 8.03 9.71 -16.77
CA LYS A 210 8.37 8.30 -16.50
C LYS A 210 7.77 7.76 -15.20
N ASN A 211 7.40 8.65 -14.26
CA ASN A 211 6.80 8.29 -12.98
C ASN A 211 5.28 8.07 -13.04
N ASN A 212 4.64 8.23 -14.21
CA ASN A 212 3.24 7.85 -14.38
C ASN A 212 3.14 6.34 -14.58
N GLU A 213 3.14 5.60 -13.48
CA GLU A 213 3.11 4.13 -13.49
C GLU A 213 1.97 3.58 -14.35
N LEU A 214 0.78 4.17 -14.27
CA LEU A 214 -0.38 3.71 -15.02
C LEU A 214 -0.16 3.84 -16.55
N LEU A 215 0.19 5.02 -17.05
CA LEU A 215 0.42 5.20 -18.48
C LEU A 215 1.68 4.47 -18.96
N HIS A 216 2.66 4.26 -18.08
CA HIS A 216 3.84 3.46 -18.39
C HIS A 216 3.49 1.97 -18.56
N THR A 217 2.70 1.40 -17.64
CA THR A 217 2.19 0.03 -17.73
C THR A 217 1.46 -0.21 -19.06
N PHE A 218 0.59 0.73 -19.45
CA PHE A 218 -0.16 0.65 -20.71
C PHE A 218 0.54 1.31 -21.91
N SER A 219 1.84 1.62 -21.83
CA SER A 219 2.53 2.41 -22.86
C SER A 219 2.51 1.74 -24.23
N LYS A 220 2.80 0.43 -24.30
CA LYS A 220 2.75 -0.38 -25.53
C LYS A 220 1.34 -0.40 -26.15
N PRO A 221 0.28 -0.84 -25.44
CA PRO A 221 -1.06 -0.87 -26.01
C PRO A 221 -1.57 0.54 -26.36
N LEU A 222 -1.25 1.56 -25.56
CA LEU A 222 -1.57 2.96 -25.88
C LEU A 222 -0.94 3.39 -27.20
N LYS A 223 0.36 3.16 -27.42
CA LYS A 223 1.06 3.47 -28.68
C LYS A 223 0.52 2.68 -29.87
N LYS A 224 0.13 1.43 -29.65
CA LYS A 224 -0.35 0.56 -30.72
C LYS A 224 -1.75 0.95 -31.17
N TYR A 225 -2.65 1.23 -30.23
CA TYR A 225 -4.08 1.32 -30.52
C TYR A 225 -4.70 2.70 -30.28
N VAL A 226 -4.09 3.57 -29.47
CA VAL A 226 -4.70 4.82 -29.01
C VAL A 226 -3.98 6.05 -29.56
N LEU A 227 -2.65 6.06 -29.52
CA LEU A 227 -1.82 7.23 -29.76
C LEU A 227 -0.82 6.98 -30.90
N ASP A 228 -0.76 7.90 -31.86
CA ASP A 228 0.33 8.01 -32.82
C ASP A 228 1.38 8.99 -32.26
N ILE A 229 2.60 8.50 -32.05
CA ILE A 229 3.66 9.24 -31.37
C ILE A 229 4.82 9.47 -32.33
N SER A 230 4.99 10.72 -32.72
CA SER A 230 6.06 11.18 -33.60
C SER A 230 6.94 12.21 -32.88
N GLY A 231 8.15 11.82 -32.49
CA GLY A 231 9.03 12.69 -31.71
C GLY A 231 8.46 12.95 -30.31
N ASN A 232 8.33 14.23 -29.94
CA ASN A 232 7.73 14.66 -28.67
C ASN A 232 6.25 15.01 -28.84
N VAL A 233 5.58 14.51 -29.88
CA VAL A 233 4.18 14.85 -30.15
C VAL A 233 3.39 13.57 -30.28
N GLY A 234 2.38 13.42 -29.42
CA GLY A 234 1.36 12.39 -29.51
C GLY A 234 0.05 12.97 -30.05
N LYS A 235 -0.60 12.25 -30.96
CA LYS A 235 -1.99 12.50 -31.38
C LYS A 235 -2.78 11.23 -31.21
N PHE A 236 -4.10 11.34 -31.09
CA PHE A 236 -4.95 10.15 -31.14
C PHE A 236 -4.94 9.56 -32.55
N ARG A 237 -4.86 8.22 -32.64
CA ARG A 237 -4.91 7.49 -33.92
C ARG A 237 -6.30 7.63 -34.52
N ASP A 238 -6.39 7.74 -35.85
CA ASP A 238 -7.68 7.72 -36.54
C ASP A 238 -8.43 6.39 -36.28
N ASP A 239 -7.69 5.28 -36.22
CA ASP A 239 -8.23 3.97 -35.85
C ASP A 239 -8.86 4.00 -34.45
N PHE A 240 -8.24 4.66 -33.47
CA PHE A 240 -8.83 4.80 -32.13
C PHE A 240 -10.15 5.56 -32.15
N ILE A 241 -10.18 6.66 -32.90
CA ILE A 241 -11.34 7.56 -32.98
C ILE A 241 -12.52 6.88 -33.69
N THR A 242 -12.24 6.04 -34.69
CA THR A 242 -13.25 5.38 -35.53
C THR A 242 -13.54 3.93 -35.13
N SER A 243 -12.74 3.34 -34.23
CA SER A 243 -12.90 1.95 -33.83
C SER A 243 -14.27 1.66 -33.23
N GLU A 244 -14.83 0.53 -33.64
CA GLU A 244 -16.01 -0.14 -33.07
C GLU A 244 -15.65 -1.19 -32.02
N ASN A 245 -14.37 -1.32 -31.68
CA ASN A 245 -13.95 -2.19 -30.59
C ASN A 245 -14.46 -1.64 -29.25
N GLU A 246 -15.24 -2.43 -28.52
CA GLU A 246 -15.93 -2.01 -27.29
C GLU A 246 -14.98 -1.40 -26.24
N VAL A 247 -13.77 -1.94 -26.07
CA VAL A 247 -12.78 -1.41 -25.12
C VAL A 247 -12.28 -0.04 -25.53
N LEU A 248 -11.96 0.14 -26.82
CA LEU A 248 -11.49 1.42 -27.34
C LEU A 248 -12.63 2.45 -27.33
N MET A 249 -13.86 2.05 -27.65
CA MET A 249 -15.05 2.91 -27.52
C MET A 249 -15.22 3.37 -26.07
N LYS A 250 -15.18 2.45 -25.11
CA LYS A 250 -15.35 2.77 -23.69
C LYS A 250 -14.24 3.68 -23.15
N LEU A 251 -12.99 3.41 -23.50
CA LEU A 251 -11.85 4.28 -23.16
C LEU A 251 -12.03 5.69 -23.75
N ARG A 252 -12.48 5.76 -25.01
CA ARG A 252 -12.75 7.01 -25.73
C ARG A 252 -13.88 7.81 -25.09
N ASP A 253 -14.98 7.16 -24.72
CA ASP A 253 -16.12 7.79 -24.07
C ASP A 253 -15.73 8.37 -22.70
N TYR A 254 -14.98 7.60 -21.89
CA TYR A 254 -14.44 8.10 -20.63
C TYR A 254 -13.48 9.28 -20.81
N PHE A 255 -12.68 9.25 -21.87
CA PHE A 255 -11.77 10.34 -22.17
C PHE A 255 -12.54 11.62 -22.55
N ILE A 256 -13.56 11.52 -23.41
CA ILE A 256 -14.43 12.64 -23.79
C ILE A 256 -15.12 13.24 -22.57
N GLU A 257 -15.74 12.38 -21.74
CA GLU A 257 -16.41 12.78 -20.51
C GLU A 257 -15.46 13.59 -19.62
N LYS A 258 -14.24 13.09 -19.41
CA LYS A 258 -13.27 13.73 -18.53
C LYS A 258 -12.68 15.01 -19.11
N ALA A 259 -12.32 14.99 -20.39
CA ALA A 259 -11.75 16.13 -21.10
C ALA A 259 -12.80 17.22 -21.40
N LYS A 260 -14.10 16.92 -21.16
CA LYS A 260 -15.24 17.81 -21.42
C LYS A 260 -15.33 18.23 -22.88
N LEU A 261 -15.09 17.29 -23.79
CA LEU A 261 -15.24 17.51 -25.22
C LEU A 261 -16.72 17.39 -25.59
N ASN A 262 -17.19 18.17 -26.56
CA ASN A 262 -18.60 18.11 -26.96
C ASN A 262 -18.86 16.95 -27.93
N ASP A 263 -17.86 16.55 -28.71
CA ASP A 263 -17.96 15.44 -29.66
C ASP A 263 -16.62 14.72 -29.91
N LEU A 264 -16.71 13.62 -30.66
CA LEU A 264 -15.59 12.77 -31.05
C LEU A 264 -14.59 13.47 -31.99
N ASN A 265 -15.04 14.43 -32.79
CA ASN A 265 -14.18 15.10 -33.75
C ASN A 265 -13.20 16.05 -33.07
N GLU A 266 -13.54 16.59 -31.90
CA GLU A 266 -12.62 17.38 -31.08
C GLU A 266 -11.34 16.60 -30.72
N ILE A 267 -11.43 15.27 -30.56
CA ILE A 267 -10.28 14.41 -30.26
C ILE A 267 -9.19 14.51 -31.34
N ARG A 268 -9.57 14.64 -32.63
CA ARG A 268 -8.63 14.72 -33.76
C ARG A 268 -7.69 15.92 -33.68
N PHE A 269 -8.12 16.98 -33.01
CA PHE A 269 -7.37 18.23 -32.89
C PHE A 269 -6.53 18.27 -31.62
N ILE A 270 -6.64 17.27 -30.75
CA ILE A 270 -5.86 17.19 -29.51
C ILE A 270 -4.43 16.77 -29.83
N ILE A 271 -3.50 17.62 -29.40
CA ILE A 271 -2.07 17.36 -29.47
C ILE A 271 -1.53 17.21 -28.06
N MET A 272 -0.98 16.04 -27.77
CA MET A 272 -0.22 15.77 -26.54
C MET A 272 1.23 16.11 -26.80
N ASN A 273 1.71 17.24 -26.27
CA ASN A 273 3.13 17.53 -26.32
C ASN A 273 3.88 16.66 -25.31
N ASP A 274 5.16 16.46 -25.59
CA ASP A 274 6.16 16.03 -24.63
C ASP A 274 6.07 14.54 -24.23
N PHE A 275 5.76 13.67 -25.20
CA PHE A 275 5.90 12.21 -25.09
C PHE A 275 7.36 11.79 -25.24
N GLU A 276 7.95 11.14 -24.24
CA GLU A 276 9.32 10.63 -24.38
C GLU A 276 9.40 9.47 -25.39
N LYS A 277 10.42 9.51 -26.26
CA LYS A 277 10.89 8.31 -26.95
C LYS A 277 11.42 7.35 -25.90
N GLU A 278 10.95 6.10 -25.91
CA GLU A 278 11.47 5.06 -25.02
C GLU A 278 12.99 4.94 -25.21
N GLU A 279 13.75 5.16 -24.13
CA GLU A 279 15.01 4.46 -23.95
C GLU A 279 14.66 3.02 -23.56
N LYS A 280 15.37 2.04 -24.14
CA LYS A 280 15.19 0.60 -23.86
C LYS A 280 15.21 0.36 -22.34
N CYS A 281 14.04 0.27 -21.72
CA CYS A 281 13.91 -0.03 -20.30
C CYS A 281 14.07 -1.54 -20.12
N SER A 282 14.95 -1.94 -19.21
CA SER A 282 15.30 -3.35 -18.93
C SER A 282 14.32 -4.07 -18.01
N CYS A 283 13.17 -3.46 -17.70
CA CYS A 283 12.22 -3.96 -16.72
C CYS A 283 11.04 -4.68 -17.40
N SER A 284 11.00 -6.01 -17.22
CA SER A 284 9.93 -6.98 -17.52
C SER A 284 9.39 -7.07 -18.95
N ASN A 285 9.68 -8.20 -19.60
CA ASN A 285 9.11 -8.66 -20.89
C ASN A 285 7.62 -9.07 -20.81
N HIS A 286 6.83 -8.49 -19.91
CA HIS A 286 5.39 -8.74 -19.89
C HIS A 286 4.72 -7.78 -20.88
N GLU A 287 4.29 -8.31 -22.02
CA GLU A 287 3.41 -7.60 -22.95
C GLU A 287 2.01 -7.60 -22.36
N GLU A 288 1.65 -6.54 -21.65
CA GLU A 288 0.25 -6.31 -21.31
C GLU A 288 -0.50 -5.85 -22.57
N GLU A 289 -1.42 -6.68 -23.04
CA GLU A 289 -2.46 -6.26 -23.97
C GLU A 289 -3.50 -5.44 -23.21
N PHE A 290 -4.26 -4.58 -23.91
CA PHE A 290 -5.49 -4.08 -23.30
C PHE A 290 -6.32 -5.29 -22.83
N PRO A 291 -7.03 -5.21 -21.70
CA PRO A 291 -7.98 -6.25 -21.32
C PRO A 291 -9.14 -6.22 -22.32
N ILE A 292 -8.94 -6.81 -23.50
CA ILE A 292 -9.95 -6.97 -24.55
C ILE A 292 -10.79 -8.16 -24.11
N PRO A 293 -12.06 -7.97 -23.69
CA PRO A 293 -12.92 -9.09 -23.40
C PRO A 293 -13.12 -9.88 -24.70
N SER A 294 -12.91 -11.19 -24.62
CA SER A 294 -13.50 -12.10 -25.60
C SER A 294 -15.02 -11.95 -25.56
N SER A 295 -15.67 -11.87 -26.73
CA SER A 295 -17.08 -11.51 -26.95
C SER A 295 -18.15 -12.28 -26.19
N ASP A 296 -17.80 -13.35 -25.47
CA ASP A 296 -18.76 -14.37 -25.03
C ASP A 296 -19.03 -14.41 -23.52
N GLU A 297 -18.39 -13.54 -22.71
CA GLU A 297 -18.69 -13.41 -21.27
C GLU A 297 -18.82 -11.94 -20.87
N THR A 298 -19.94 -11.57 -20.25
CA THR A 298 -20.12 -10.19 -19.76
C THR A 298 -19.04 -9.86 -18.73
N PHE A 299 -18.38 -8.71 -18.90
CA PHE A 299 -17.30 -8.19 -18.05
C PHE A 299 -17.59 -8.27 -16.54
N LEU A 300 -18.86 -8.10 -16.15
CA LEU A 300 -19.34 -8.23 -14.78
C LEU A 300 -19.17 -9.64 -14.21
N THR A 301 -19.36 -10.68 -15.03
CA THR A 301 -19.35 -12.09 -14.58
C THR A 301 -17.95 -12.56 -14.18
N LYS A 302 -16.89 -12.11 -14.85
CA LYS A 302 -15.49 -12.38 -14.44
C LYS A 302 -15.04 -11.57 -13.24
N ARG A 303 -15.66 -10.41 -13.02
CA ARG A 303 -15.23 -9.45 -12.01
C ARG A 303 -15.76 -9.75 -10.63
N THR A 304 -16.98 -10.26 -10.52
CA THR A 304 -17.61 -10.60 -9.25
C THR A 304 -16.74 -11.56 -8.41
N PRO A 305 -16.24 -12.69 -8.95
CA PRO A 305 -15.35 -13.58 -8.19
C PRO A 305 -14.08 -12.88 -7.69
N LEU A 306 -13.51 -11.97 -8.48
CA LEU A 306 -12.29 -11.25 -8.13
C LEU A 306 -12.51 -10.24 -6.98
N VAL A 307 -13.63 -9.53 -7.00
CA VAL A 307 -14.02 -8.60 -5.92
C VAL A 307 -14.32 -9.37 -4.63
N GLU A 308 -15.04 -10.48 -4.72
CA GLU A 308 -15.36 -11.33 -3.57
C GLU A 308 -14.10 -11.93 -2.96
N ASP A 309 -13.19 -12.43 -3.79
CA ASP A 309 -11.92 -12.99 -3.35
C ASP A 309 -11.02 -11.92 -2.70
N PHE A 310 -10.97 -10.70 -3.24
CA PHE A 310 -10.29 -9.56 -2.60
C PHE A 310 -10.87 -9.25 -1.22
N LEU A 311 -12.19 -9.04 -1.13
CA LEU A 311 -12.87 -8.70 0.13
C LEU A 311 -12.71 -9.83 1.17
N LYS A 312 -12.73 -11.08 0.73
CA LYS A 312 -12.49 -12.26 1.57
C LYS A 312 -11.09 -12.28 2.17
N LYS A 313 -10.08 -11.68 1.52
CA LYS A 313 -8.66 -11.66 1.98
C LYS A 313 -8.29 -10.36 2.70
N PHE A 314 -9.06 -9.29 2.52
CA PHE A 314 -8.76 -7.99 3.12
C PHE A 314 -9.01 -7.95 4.64
N ARG A 315 -8.08 -7.36 5.41
CA ARG A 315 -8.10 -7.32 6.87
C ARG A 315 -7.62 -5.99 7.43
N PHE A 316 -8.19 -5.59 8.56
CA PHE A 316 -7.63 -4.58 9.46
C PHE A 316 -6.99 -5.26 10.67
N TYR A 317 -5.72 -4.94 10.90
CA TYR A 317 -4.97 -5.36 12.06
C TYR A 317 -4.81 -4.15 12.98
N LEU A 318 -5.60 -4.10 14.06
CA LEU A 318 -5.53 -3.04 15.04
C LEU A 318 -4.45 -3.40 16.05
N THR A 319 -3.28 -2.86 15.81
CA THR A 319 -2.08 -3.11 16.61
C THR A 319 -1.90 -2.05 17.68
N PRO A 320 -1.13 -2.34 18.73
CA PRO A 320 -0.77 -1.34 19.73
C PRO A 320 0.03 -0.16 19.15
N ASN A 321 0.07 0.93 19.91
CA ASN A 321 1.00 2.03 19.67
C ASN A 321 2.47 1.60 19.89
N GLU A 322 3.41 2.43 19.45
CA GLU A 322 4.85 2.12 19.46
C GLU A 322 5.40 1.63 20.81
N ASP A 323 4.95 2.22 21.93
CA ASP A 323 5.42 1.88 23.28
C ASP A 323 4.95 0.49 23.71
N LYS A 324 3.67 0.18 23.51
CA LYS A 324 3.12 -1.14 23.81
C LYS A 324 3.71 -2.21 22.89
N PHE A 325 3.96 -1.85 21.63
CA PHE A 325 4.54 -2.75 20.64
C PHE A 325 5.96 -3.18 21.04
N GLU A 326 6.75 -2.27 21.60
CA GLU A 326 8.08 -2.57 22.13
C GLU A 326 8.04 -3.58 23.28
N ASN A 327 7.11 -3.42 24.21
CA ASN A 327 6.96 -4.37 25.32
C ASN A 327 6.56 -5.76 24.82
N ILE A 328 5.69 -5.84 23.81
CA ILE A 328 5.33 -7.12 23.17
C ILE A 328 6.57 -7.77 22.56
N LEU A 329 7.37 -7.01 21.81
CA LEU A 329 8.59 -7.52 21.20
C LEU A 329 9.59 -8.04 22.24
N LYS A 330 9.80 -7.30 23.33
CA LYS A 330 10.68 -7.73 24.44
C LYS A 330 10.19 -9.05 25.03
N ASN A 331 8.89 -9.16 25.31
CA ASN A 331 8.29 -10.39 25.82
C ASN A 331 8.42 -11.59 24.85
N GLU A 332 8.30 -11.35 23.54
CA GLU A 332 8.46 -12.42 22.53
C GLU A 332 9.93 -12.83 22.35
N LEU A 333 10.86 -11.88 22.48
CA LEU A 333 12.30 -12.15 22.47
C LEU A 333 12.72 -12.98 23.69
N GLU A 334 12.17 -12.73 24.89
CA GLU A 334 12.48 -13.53 26.09
C GLU A 334 12.10 -15.01 25.96
N LYS A 335 11.13 -15.33 25.09
CA LYS A 335 10.70 -16.70 24.83
C LYS A 335 11.62 -17.47 23.90
N ILE A 336 12.56 -16.79 23.21
CA ILE A 336 13.49 -17.44 22.31
C ILE A 336 14.43 -18.36 23.11
N ASP A 337 14.43 -19.65 22.74
CA ASP A 337 15.15 -20.71 23.45
C ASP A 337 16.63 -20.38 23.69
N ILE A 338 17.33 -19.82 22.69
CA ILE A 338 18.76 -19.52 22.82
C ILE A 338 19.03 -18.42 23.86
N PHE A 339 18.18 -17.39 23.93
CA PHE A 339 18.32 -16.31 24.91
C PHE A 339 17.96 -16.79 26.32
N ARG A 340 16.96 -17.65 26.44
CA ARG A 340 16.57 -18.30 27.69
C ARG A 340 17.66 -19.23 28.21
N ASN A 341 18.23 -20.08 27.35
CA ASN A 341 19.23 -21.07 27.70
C ASN A 341 20.56 -20.41 28.12
N ASN A 342 20.93 -19.32 27.47
CA ASN A 342 22.14 -18.55 27.80
C ASN A 342 21.95 -17.58 28.98
N LYS A 343 20.76 -17.56 29.60
CA LYS A 343 20.42 -16.72 30.76
C LYS A 343 20.75 -15.24 30.52
N ILE A 344 20.41 -14.73 29.33
CA ILE A 344 20.66 -13.33 28.99
C ILE A 344 19.98 -12.45 30.03
N LYS A 345 20.77 -11.62 30.73
CA LYS A 345 20.29 -10.78 31.84
C LYS A 345 19.68 -9.46 31.39
N ASN A 346 19.90 -9.08 30.13
CA ASN A 346 19.54 -7.76 29.62
C ASN A 346 18.81 -7.86 28.28
N ILE A 347 17.50 -8.09 28.34
CA ILE A 347 16.62 -8.12 27.16
C ILE A 347 16.61 -6.79 26.41
N GLU A 348 16.84 -5.67 27.10
CA GLU A 348 16.91 -4.34 26.49
C GLU A 348 18.03 -4.26 25.46
N ASN A 349 19.20 -4.82 25.78
CA ASN A 349 20.34 -4.86 24.88
C ASN A 349 20.04 -5.73 23.65
N VAL A 350 19.41 -6.90 23.84
CA VAL A 350 18.98 -7.78 22.73
C VAL A 350 18.01 -7.05 21.82
N TYR A 351 16.97 -6.43 22.38
CA TYR A 351 15.99 -5.66 21.64
C TYR A 351 16.63 -4.51 20.85
N CYS A 352 17.48 -3.70 21.48
CA CYS A 352 18.15 -2.58 20.82
C CYS A 352 19.04 -3.04 19.66
N ARG A 353 19.79 -4.14 19.82
CA ARG A 353 20.64 -4.69 18.76
C ARG A 353 19.82 -5.30 17.62
N PHE A 354 18.72 -5.99 17.95
CA PHE A 354 17.81 -6.51 16.93
C PHE A 354 17.16 -5.39 16.14
N HIS A 355 16.61 -4.38 16.82
CA HIS A 355 16.02 -3.21 16.18
C HIS A 355 17.04 -2.49 15.27
N LYS A 356 18.28 -2.31 15.74
CA LYS A 356 19.35 -1.69 14.93
C LYS A 356 19.64 -2.49 13.65
N ASN A 357 19.75 -3.81 13.74
CA ASN A 357 20.00 -4.66 12.56
C ASN A 357 18.84 -4.62 11.57
N ILE A 358 17.61 -4.66 12.08
CA ILE A 358 16.42 -4.56 11.23
C ILE A 358 16.34 -3.18 10.56
N LEU A 359 16.67 -2.10 11.27
CA LEU A 359 16.76 -0.75 10.69
C LEU A 359 17.85 -0.65 9.62
N GLU A 360 19.01 -1.27 9.83
CA GLU A 360 20.09 -1.31 8.84
C GLU A 360 19.68 -2.07 7.58
N TRP A 361 19.00 -3.21 7.73
CA TRP A 361 18.40 -3.96 6.63
C TRP A 361 17.30 -3.16 5.93
N PHE A 362 16.40 -2.50 6.67
CA PHE A 362 15.39 -1.63 6.07
C PHE A 362 16.00 -0.55 5.17
N LYS A 363 17.09 0.08 5.64
CA LYS A 363 17.82 1.11 4.87
C LYS A 363 18.58 0.57 3.66
N SER A 364 19.02 -0.70 3.64
CA SER A 364 19.69 -1.26 2.45
C SER A 364 18.71 -1.40 1.29
N VAL A 365 17.46 -1.78 1.59
CA VAL A 365 16.38 -1.93 0.60
C VAL A 365 16.05 -0.59 -0.09
N ASP A 366 15.96 0.50 0.68
CA ASP A 366 15.72 1.84 0.14
C ASP A 366 16.79 2.29 -0.87
N ASN A 367 18.05 1.92 -0.64
CA ASN A 367 19.18 2.37 -1.46
C ASN A 367 19.38 1.53 -2.73
N GLU A 368 19.09 0.23 -2.68
CA GLU A 368 19.33 -0.68 -3.81
C GLU A 368 18.09 -0.88 -4.70
N GLY A 369 16.91 -0.44 -4.23
CA GLY A 369 15.64 -0.53 -4.98
C GLY A 369 15.21 -1.97 -5.29
N LYS A 370 15.86 -2.96 -4.67
CA LYS A 370 15.56 -4.38 -4.75
C LYS A 370 15.16 -4.85 -3.37
N ALA A 371 14.00 -5.51 -3.28
CA ALA A 371 13.56 -6.16 -2.06
C ALA A 371 14.60 -7.19 -1.60
N GLU A 372 15.35 -6.86 -0.55
CA GLU A 372 16.28 -7.81 0.08
C GLU A 372 15.46 -8.76 0.94
N LYS A 373 15.60 -10.07 0.69
CA LYS A 373 14.86 -11.10 1.41
C LYS A 373 15.68 -11.63 2.58
N LYS A 374 15.03 -11.81 3.74
CA LYS A 374 15.57 -12.63 4.84
C LYS A 374 14.79 -13.92 4.98
N ASN A 375 15.51 -15.01 5.27
CA ASN A 375 14.93 -16.32 5.57
C ASN A 375 15.28 -16.79 6.99
N LEU A 376 14.64 -17.89 7.42
CA LEU A 376 14.82 -18.46 8.76
C LEU A 376 16.29 -18.70 9.12
N LYS A 377 17.10 -19.22 8.19
CA LYS A 377 18.52 -19.51 8.44
C LYS A 377 19.31 -18.24 8.76
N GLN A 378 19.14 -17.19 7.96
CA GLN A 378 19.83 -15.91 8.19
C GLN A 378 19.43 -15.28 9.53
N ILE A 379 18.18 -15.43 9.95
CA ILE A 379 17.69 -14.96 11.25
C ILE A 379 18.22 -15.83 12.39
N ALA A 380 18.31 -17.14 12.20
CA ALA A 380 18.90 -18.04 13.18
C ALA A 380 20.39 -17.71 13.42
N ASP A 381 21.18 -17.59 12.36
CA ASP A 381 22.59 -17.19 12.43
C ASP A 381 22.75 -15.84 13.14
N PHE A 382 21.82 -14.91 12.89
CA PHE A 382 21.78 -13.62 13.56
C PHE A 382 21.48 -13.71 15.06
N PHE A 383 20.47 -14.49 15.47
CA PHE A 383 20.14 -14.67 16.89
C PHE A 383 21.22 -15.44 17.65
N GLU A 384 21.89 -16.40 17.02
CA GLU A 384 23.07 -17.06 17.57
C GLU A 384 24.20 -16.05 17.84
N LYS A 385 24.52 -15.21 16.86
CA LYS A 385 25.52 -14.15 17.03
C LYS A 385 25.13 -13.18 18.14
N LEU A 386 23.87 -12.71 18.16
CA LEU A 386 23.39 -11.82 19.23
C LEU A 386 23.52 -12.46 20.60
N SER A 387 23.21 -13.75 20.71
CA SER A 387 23.28 -14.45 21.98
C SER A 387 24.71 -14.68 22.47
N ALA A 388 25.69 -14.75 21.57
CA ALA A 388 27.09 -14.89 21.96
C ALA A 388 27.69 -13.56 22.48
N GLU A 389 27.09 -12.43 22.09
CA GLU A 389 27.57 -11.09 22.44
C GLU A 389 26.85 -10.45 23.65
N CYS A 390 25.83 -11.11 24.21
CA CYS A 390 25.00 -10.66 25.33
C CYS A 390 25.09 -11.63 26.51
#